data_AF-A0A0C2CY71-F1
#
_entry.id   AF-A0A0C2CY71-F1
#
_cell.length_a   1.000
_cell.length_b   1.000
_cell.length_c   1.000
_cell.angle_alpha   90.00
_cell.angle_beta   90.00
_cell.angle_gamma   90.00
#
_symmetry.space_group_name_H-M   'P 1'
#
loop_
_entity.id
_entity.type
_entity.pdbx_description
1 polymer ?
#
loop_
_entity_poly.entity_id
_entity_poly.type
_entity_poly.pdbx_seq_one_letter_code
_entity_poly.pdbx_strand_id
1 'polypeptide(L)'
;MVVTLAAGLVAVLGCGDLDDSQRFEPAVGVLEIVETIPPAGSVDADPLTQIDLCMSAEVDPRVFDSFDATLHSAELTFDVEHEVQLFSWRAPGSRSALSGGRWCPGSVLSLTPSGVLQPGLTYRIQLRPALLGWAGEALDTDADGWSANADGDPRWFLEFRVAGSPADDAPDQIPELEPGPTLTQLFEPGEVFDPQRAACGCHQGGGDDVASARLDLSDPQTAWEQLVLRTGTESTGAVMVSPRRPSESYLVHKLLRTDAGEPLHAVRGGPMPPAGPLPHADLVRVAHWIASGAAL
;
A
#
# COMPACT_ATOMS: atom_id res chain seq x y z
N MET A 1 47.54 32.25 -51.64
CA MET A 1 47.71 30.79 -51.63
C MET A 1 46.73 30.25 -50.61
N VAL A 2 45.61 29.71 -51.08
CA VAL A 2 44.50 29.22 -50.25
C VAL A 2 44.80 27.75 -49.94
N VAL A 3 44.87 27.39 -48.66
CA VAL A 3 44.85 26.00 -48.21
C VAL A 3 43.70 25.88 -47.23
N THR A 4 42.64 25.23 -47.72
CA THR A 4 41.50 24.76 -46.94
C THR A 4 41.89 23.43 -46.31
N LEU A 5 41.79 23.30 -44.98
CA LEU A 5 41.85 22.03 -44.27
C LEU A 5 40.64 21.95 -43.35
N ALA A 6 39.71 21.07 -43.73
CA ALA A 6 38.63 20.58 -42.90
C ALA A 6 39.09 19.33 -42.15
N ALA A 7 38.78 19.23 -40.85
CA ALA A 7 38.47 17.97 -40.18
C ALA A 7 38.13 18.19 -38.70
N GLY A 8 36.97 17.67 -38.30
CA GLY A 8 36.81 16.95 -37.04
C GLY A 8 36.43 17.75 -35.79
N LEU A 9 35.14 18.10 -35.66
CA LEU A 9 34.53 18.19 -34.33
C LEU A 9 34.40 16.76 -33.79
N VAL A 10 35.24 16.39 -32.83
CA VAL A 10 34.97 15.24 -31.96
C VAL A 10 34.27 15.79 -30.73
N ALA A 11 32.94 15.62 -30.70
CA ALA A 11 32.17 15.77 -29.48
C ALA A 11 32.49 14.57 -28.58
N VAL A 12 33.39 14.76 -27.61
CA VAL A 12 33.52 13.84 -26.48
C VAL A 12 32.35 14.14 -25.55
N LEU A 13 31.26 13.40 -25.73
CA LEU A 13 30.23 13.25 -24.71
C LEU A 13 30.87 12.49 -23.55
N GLY A 14 31.32 13.24 -22.54
CA GLY A 14 31.76 12.69 -21.28
C GLY A 14 30.61 11.94 -20.62
N CYS A 15 30.90 10.69 -20.26
CA CYS A 15 30.03 9.82 -19.46
C CYS A 15 29.56 10.53 -18.19
N GLY A 16 28.32 10.24 -17.79
CA GLY A 16 27.60 10.93 -16.73
C GLY A 16 28.42 11.16 -15.46
N ASP A 17 28.33 12.39 -14.96
CA ASP A 17 28.64 12.74 -13.59
C ASP A 17 27.85 11.79 -12.68
N LEU A 18 28.59 11.01 -11.88
CA LEU A 18 28.08 10.43 -10.65
C LEU A 18 27.81 11.63 -9.73
N ASP A 19 26.54 12.01 -9.64
CA ASP A 19 26.08 12.99 -8.67
C ASP A 19 26.29 12.43 -7.26
N ASP A 20 27.44 12.77 -6.68
CA ASP A 20 27.84 12.48 -5.30
C ASP A 20 27.14 13.43 -4.30
N SER A 21 26.05 14.10 -4.71
CA SER A 21 25.31 15.07 -3.88
C SER A 21 23.92 14.60 -3.41
N GLN A 22 23.87 13.43 -2.77
CA GLN A 22 22.91 13.19 -1.67
C GLN A 22 23.65 12.61 -0.45
N ARG A 23 24.53 13.42 0.14
CA ARG A 23 25.24 13.06 1.39
C ARG A 23 24.42 13.34 2.66
N PHE A 24 23.23 13.92 2.50
CA PHE A 24 22.31 14.18 3.59
C PHE A 24 20.96 13.65 3.13
N GLU A 25 20.45 12.63 3.83
CA GLU A 25 19.05 12.22 3.67
C GLU A 25 18.18 13.47 3.83
N PRO A 26 17.17 13.68 2.97
CA PRO A 26 16.24 14.78 3.15
C PRO A 26 15.69 14.72 4.57
N ALA A 27 15.41 15.88 5.17
CA ALA A 27 14.72 15.93 6.45
C ALA A 27 13.49 15.03 6.34
N VAL A 28 13.52 13.91 7.04
CA VAL A 28 12.46 12.92 6.99
C VAL A 28 11.25 13.62 7.57
N GLY A 29 10.16 13.68 6.79
CA GLY A 29 8.92 14.33 7.21
C GLY A 29 8.34 13.66 8.46
N VAL A 30 7.20 14.16 8.92
CA VAL A 30 6.39 13.47 9.91
C VAL A 30 5.26 12.73 9.21
N LEU A 31 4.94 11.55 9.71
CA LEU A 31 3.79 10.78 9.31
C LEU A 31 2.59 11.24 10.15
N GLU A 32 1.47 11.58 9.54
CA GLU A 32 0.28 12.08 10.24
C GLU A 32 -0.90 11.13 10.03
N ILE A 33 -1.77 11.03 11.03
CA ILE A 33 -3.10 10.42 10.88
C ILE A 33 -4.03 11.53 10.37
N VAL A 34 -4.37 11.50 9.08
CA VAL A 34 -5.12 12.60 8.45
C VAL A 34 -6.64 12.42 8.56
N GLU A 35 -7.10 11.17 8.61
CA GLU A 35 -8.52 10.85 8.70
C GLU A 35 -8.71 9.48 9.36
N THR A 36 -9.85 9.28 10.02
CA THR A 36 -10.22 8.00 10.63
C THR A 36 -11.61 7.60 10.22
N ILE A 37 -11.83 6.30 10.06
CA ILE A 37 -13.13 5.72 9.73
C ILE A 37 -13.37 4.57 10.69
N PRO A 38 -14.35 4.64 11.59
CA PRO A 38 -15.25 5.78 11.81
C PRO A 38 -14.50 7.06 12.26
N PRO A 39 -15.08 8.25 12.01
CA PRO A 39 -14.53 9.50 12.54
C PRO A 39 -14.52 9.50 14.07
N ALA A 40 -13.55 10.20 14.64
CA ALA A 40 -13.46 10.41 16.09
C ALA A 40 -14.74 11.04 16.65
N GLY A 41 -15.26 10.44 17.72
CA GLY A 41 -16.50 10.85 18.37
C GLY A 41 -17.78 10.50 17.61
N SER A 42 -17.70 9.71 16.53
CA SER A 42 -18.91 9.28 15.82
C SER A 42 -19.81 8.44 16.72
N VAL A 43 -21.12 8.58 16.56
CA VAL A 43 -22.13 7.94 17.44
C VAL A 43 -23.04 6.95 16.72
N ASP A 44 -22.74 6.69 15.46
CA ASP A 44 -23.58 5.92 14.54
C ASP A 44 -22.71 5.04 13.63
N ALA A 45 -21.62 4.48 14.18
CA ALA A 45 -20.75 3.59 13.44
C ALA A 45 -21.46 2.26 13.13
N ASP A 46 -21.23 1.71 11.94
CA ASP A 46 -21.77 0.41 11.54
C ASP A 46 -21.16 -0.71 12.44
N PRO A 47 -21.96 -1.63 13.00
CA PRO A 47 -21.48 -2.82 13.70
C PRO A 47 -20.44 -3.65 12.93
N LEU A 48 -20.50 -3.62 11.60
CA LEU A 48 -19.59 -4.31 10.68
C LEU A 48 -18.42 -3.44 10.22
N THR A 49 -18.27 -2.21 10.74
CA THR A 49 -17.19 -1.32 10.31
C THR A 49 -15.83 -2.00 10.51
N GLN A 50 -15.00 -1.90 9.48
CA GLN A 50 -13.55 -1.94 9.64
C GLN A 50 -13.12 -0.58 10.18
N ILE A 51 -12.08 -0.55 11.03
CA ILE A 51 -11.52 0.72 11.50
C ILE A 51 -10.32 1.05 10.64
N ASP A 52 -10.36 2.16 9.91
CA ASP A 52 -9.30 2.62 9.04
C ASP A 52 -8.68 3.91 9.57
N LEU A 53 -7.35 3.96 9.62
CA LEU A 53 -6.56 5.15 9.91
C LEU A 53 -5.84 5.52 8.62
N CYS A 54 -6.22 6.63 8.03
CA CYS A 54 -5.59 7.15 6.84
C CYS A 54 -4.34 7.95 7.21
N MET A 55 -3.22 7.61 6.56
CA MET A 55 -1.93 8.24 6.79
C MET A 55 -1.64 9.32 5.75
N SER A 56 -0.81 10.30 6.10
CA SER A 56 -0.37 11.36 5.17
C SER A 56 0.59 10.86 4.08
N ALA A 57 1.28 9.74 4.32
CA ALA A 57 2.28 9.16 3.41
C ALA A 57 2.26 7.62 3.48
N GLU A 58 3.05 6.96 2.62
CA GLU A 58 3.20 5.52 2.64
C GLU A 58 3.91 5.07 3.94
N VAL A 59 3.33 4.07 4.60
CA VAL A 59 3.86 3.39 5.80
C VAL A 59 4.74 2.22 5.40
N ASP A 60 5.85 2.01 6.11
CA ASP A 60 6.63 0.78 6.01
C ASP A 60 5.85 -0.39 6.67
N PRO A 61 5.38 -1.39 5.91
CA PRO A 61 4.57 -2.49 6.45
C PRO A 61 5.40 -3.45 7.30
N ARG A 62 6.74 -3.36 7.27
CA ARG A 62 7.63 -4.27 8.01
C ARG A 62 7.76 -3.93 9.48
N VAL A 63 7.43 -2.70 9.86
CA VAL A 63 7.60 -2.21 11.24
C VAL A 63 6.34 -2.31 12.08
N PHE A 64 5.18 -2.48 11.45
CA PHE A 64 3.91 -2.55 12.16
C PHE A 64 3.65 -3.96 12.69
N ASP A 65 3.42 -4.06 14.00
CA ASP A 65 3.04 -5.31 14.65
C ASP A 65 1.60 -5.29 15.18
N SER A 66 1.06 -6.46 15.52
CA SER A 66 -0.32 -6.59 15.99
C SER A 66 -0.56 -6.01 17.39
N PHE A 67 0.48 -5.61 18.11
CA PHE A 67 0.39 -5.04 19.46
C PHE A 67 0.41 -3.51 19.45
N ASP A 68 0.74 -2.91 18.31
CA ASP A 68 0.81 -1.48 18.14
C ASP A 68 -0.56 -0.81 18.19
N ALA A 69 -1.61 -1.50 17.74
CA ALA A 69 -2.97 -0.98 17.75
C ALA A 69 -3.96 -1.97 18.36
N THR A 70 -4.69 -1.53 19.38
CA THR A 70 -5.60 -2.38 20.16
C THR A 70 -7.00 -1.78 20.25
N LEU A 71 -8.03 -2.62 20.24
CA LEU A 71 -9.44 -2.23 20.33
C LEU A 71 -10.02 -2.61 21.69
N HIS A 72 -10.70 -1.66 22.32
CA HIS A 72 -11.28 -1.82 23.66
C HIS A 72 -12.73 -1.35 23.71
N SER A 73 -13.50 -1.92 24.63
CA SER A 73 -14.76 -1.35 25.11
C SER A 73 -14.81 -1.52 26.62
N ALA A 74 -14.88 -0.41 27.37
CA ALA A 74 -14.66 -0.41 28.82
C ALA A 74 -13.34 -1.13 29.20
N GLU A 75 -13.41 -2.22 29.95
CA GLU A 75 -12.25 -3.04 30.37
C GLU A 75 -11.99 -4.25 29.46
N LEU A 76 -12.80 -4.44 28.41
CA LEU A 76 -12.66 -5.57 27.49
C LEU A 76 -11.77 -5.18 26.30
N THR A 77 -10.80 -6.04 26.00
CA THR A 77 -9.98 -5.97 24.78
C THR A 77 -10.52 -6.95 23.74
N PHE A 78 -10.54 -6.53 22.49
CA PHE A 78 -11.05 -7.31 21.36
C PHE A 78 -9.92 -7.68 20.42
N ASP A 79 -10.00 -8.89 19.87
CA ASP A 79 -9.11 -9.33 18.81
C ASP A 79 -9.42 -8.57 17.51
N VAL A 80 -8.36 -8.06 16.89
CA VAL A 80 -8.42 -7.36 15.61
C VAL A 80 -7.34 -7.93 14.70
N GLU A 81 -7.69 -8.12 13.44
CA GLU A 81 -6.73 -8.34 12.37
C GLU A 81 -6.21 -7.00 11.87
N HIS A 82 -4.92 -6.94 11.58
CA HIS A 82 -4.22 -5.74 11.14
C HIS A 82 -3.81 -5.87 9.69
N GLU A 83 -4.12 -4.86 8.89
CA GLU A 83 -3.68 -4.76 7.51
C GLU A 83 -3.11 -3.38 7.24
N VAL A 84 -1.89 -3.32 6.70
CA VAL A 84 -1.38 -2.11 6.05
C VAL A 84 -1.74 -2.19 4.57
N GLN A 85 -2.50 -1.21 4.08
CA GLN A 85 -2.72 -0.97 2.66
C GLN A 85 -1.78 0.15 2.22
N LEU A 86 -0.85 -0.10 1.29
CA LEU A 86 0.07 0.96 0.81
C LEU A 86 -0.62 2.09 0.03
N PHE A 87 -1.82 1.81 -0.45
CA PHE A 87 -2.74 2.78 -1.01
C PHE A 87 -4.16 2.29 -0.70
N SER A 88 -5.13 3.18 -0.76
CA SER A 88 -6.51 2.88 -0.38
C SER A 88 -7.23 1.98 -1.41
N TRP A 89 -6.99 0.67 -1.34
CA TRP A 89 -7.52 -0.31 -2.31
C TRP A 89 -8.86 -0.92 -1.85
N ARG A 90 -9.11 -0.98 -0.55
CA ARG A 90 -10.43 -1.27 0.03
C ARG A 90 -11.26 0.00 0.16
N ALA A 91 -12.58 -0.15 0.09
CA ALA A 91 -13.51 0.94 0.36
C ALA A 91 -13.42 1.35 1.85
N PRO A 92 -13.60 2.65 2.15
CA PRO A 92 -13.46 3.17 3.51
C PRO A 92 -14.40 2.48 4.49
N GLY A 93 -13.86 1.96 5.60
CA GLY A 93 -14.60 1.29 6.68
C GLY A 93 -15.25 -0.04 6.28
N SER A 94 -14.96 -0.55 5.07
CA SER A 94 -15.61 -1.74 4.54
C SER A 94 -14.73 -2.98 4.62
N ARG A 95 -15.31 -4.07 5.12
CA ARG A 95 -14.67 -5.40 5.12
C ARG A 95 -14.75 -6.11 3.76
N SER A 96 -15.75 -5.75 2.95
CA SER A 96 -16.16 -6.54 1.78
C SER A 96 -16.19 -5.77 0.46
N ALA A 97 -15.91 -4.47 0.46
CA ALA A 97 -15.93 -3.66 -0.75
C ALA A 97 -14.53 -3.16 -1.14
N LEU A 98 -14.29 -3.13 -2.45
CA LEU A 98 -13.12 -2.50 -3.05
C LEU A 98 -13.39 -1.01 -3.25
N SER A 99 -12.33 -0.20 -3.23
CA SER A 99 -12.46 1.21 -3.53
C SER A 99 -12.56 1.48 -5.02
N GLY A 100 -13.48 2.37 -5.41
CA GLY A 100 -13.56 2.92 -6.77
C GLY A 100 -12.57 4.05 -7.06
N GLY A 101 -11.84 4.54 -6.05
CA GLY A 101 -10.87 5.63 -6.20
C GLY A 101 -9.94 5.80 -5.01
N ARG A 102 -8.92 6.67 -5.13
CA ARG A 102 -8.06 7.02 -4.01
C ARG A 102 -8.85 7.89 -3.02
N TRP A 103 -9.01 7.44 -1.79
CA TRP A 103 -9.65 8.20 -0.72
C TRP A 103 -8.68 8.58 0.40
N CYS A 104 -7.55 7.87 0.52
CA CYS A 104 -6.46 8.23 1.43
C CYS A 104 -5.25 8.76 0.65
N PRO A 105 -4.64 9.91 1.03
CA PRO A 105 -3.39 10.37 0.44
C PRO A 105 -2.24 9.39 0.64
N GLY A 106 -2.10 8.72 1.79
CA GLY A 106 -1.02 7.76 2.02
C GLY A 106 -1.49 6.32 2.11
N SER A 107 -0.81 5.57 2.98
CA SER A 107 -1.24 4.25 3.40
C SER A 107 -2.51 4.31 4.25
N VAL A 108 -3.24 3.20 4.29
CA VAL A 108 -4.31 2.96 5.25
C VAL A 108 -3.85 1.87 6.21
N LEU A 109 -3.91 2.17 7.51
CA LEU A 109 -3.85 1.13 8.54
C LEU A 109 -5.28 0.69 8.87
N SER A 110 -5.60 -0.55 8.55
CA SER A 110 -6.90 -1.15 8.79
C SER A 110 -6.84 -2.10 9.99
N LEU A 111 -7.81 -1.96 10.88
CA LEU A 111 -8.07 -2.87 11.98
C LEU A 111 -9.45 -3.49 11.76
N THR A 112 -9.48 -4.80 11.57
CA THR A 112 -10.71 -5.57 11.35
C THR A 112 -11.03 -6.37 12.60
N PRO A 113 -12.05 -5.99 13.38
CA PRO A 113 -12.48 -6.80 14.52
C PRO A 113 -12.85 -8.21 14.07
N SER A 114 -12.39 -9.23 14.80
CA SER A 114 -12.66 -10.64 14.45
C SER A 114 -14.16 -11.00 14.47
N GLY A 115 -14.98 -10.17 15.13
CA GLY A 115 -16.43 -10.29 15.18
C GLY A 115 -17.15 -9.00 14.81
N VAL A 116 -18.47 -9.03 14.97
CA VAL A 116 -19.33 -7.84 14.87
C VAL A 116 -19.21 -7.03 16.15
N LEU A 117 -19.14 -5.71 16.02
CA LEU A 117 -19.16 -4.82 17.18
C LEU A 117 -20.58 -4.74 17.76
N GLN A 118 -20.70 -4.75 19.08
CA GLN A 118 -21.99 -4.76 19.74
C GLN A 118 -22.69 -3.40 19.56
N PRO A 119 -23.95 -3.37 19.08
CA PRO A 119 -24.75 -2.16 18.98
C PRO A 119 -24.81 -1.36 20.29
N GLY A 120 -24.77 -0.04 20.18
CA GLY A 120 -24.90 0.89 21.30
C GLY A 120 -23.72 0.95 22.28
N LEU A 121 -22.65 0.17 22.08
CA LEU A 121 -21.42 0.28 22.87
C LEU A 121 -20.46 1.33 22.29
N THR A 122 -19.67 1.92 23.19
CA THR A 122 -18.53 2.78 22.83
C THR A 122 -17.27 1.92 22.76
N TYR A 123 -16.53 2.11 21.69
CA TYR A 123 -15.25 1.46 21.43
C TYR A 123 -14.14 2.50 21.37
N ARG A 124 -12.94 2.10 21.80
CA ARG A 124 -11.74 2.91 21.79
C ARG A 124 -10.57 2.16 21.17
N ILE A 125 -9.94 2.74 20.17
CA ILE A 125 -8.63 2.31 19.69
C ILE A 125 -7.55 2.99 20.53
N GLN A 126 -6.51 2.23 20.82
CA GLN A 126 -5.25 2.74 21.35
C GLN A 126 -4.11 2.35 20.40
N LEU A 127 -3.38 3.33 19.89
CA LEU A 127 -2.23 3.18 18.99
C LEU A 127 -0.93 3.63 19.68
N ARG A 128 0.15 2.89 19.46
CA ARG A 128 1.54 3.24 19.84
C ARG A 128 2.25 3.96 18.68
N PRO A 129 3.21 4.85 18.95
CA PRO A 129 3.97 5.55 17.90
C PRO A 129 5.10 4.69 17.34
N ALA A 130 4.82 3.43 17.00
CA ALA A 130 5.81 2.50 16.44
C ALA A 130 5.80 2.50 14.90
N LEU A 131 4.73 3.02 14.29
CA LEU A 131 4.62 3.18 12.84
C LEU A 131 5.70 4.12 12.31
N LEU A 132 6.33 3.68 11.23
CA LEU A 132 7.24 4.51 10.44
C LEU A 132 6.68 4.68 9.03
N GLY A 133 6.85 5.88 8.49
CA GLY A 133 6.75 6.10 7.05
C GLY A 133 7.82 5.32 6.32
N TRP A 134 7.60 5.13 5.03
CA TRP A 134 8.41 4.30 4.16
C TRP A 134 9.87 4.78 4.06
N ALA A 135 10.13 6.08 4.23
CA ALA A 135 11.47 6.66 4.27
C ALA A 135 11.98 6.88 5.70
N GLY A 136 11.28 6.34 6.70
CA GLY A 136 11.64 6.43 8.12
C GLY A 136 10.95 7.57 8.88
N GLU A 137 9.92 8.19 8.31
CA GLU A 137 9.13 9.24 8.96
C GLU A 137 8.55 8.73 10.27
N ALA A 138 8.82 9.43 11.39
CA ALA A 138 8.16 9.11 12.64
C ALA A 138 6.71 9.62 12.61
N LEU A 139 5.82 8.91 13.29
CA LEU A 139 4.45 9.37 13.52
C LEU A 139 4.46 10.67 14.34
N ASP A 140 3.72 11.68 13.90
CA ASP A 140 3.59 12.96 14.58
C ASP A 140 2.84 12.79 15.90
N THR A 141 3.58 12.77 17.00
CA THR A 141 3.02 12.66 18.36
C THR A 141 2.62 13.99 18.97
N ASP A 142 2.90 15.11 18.30
CA ASP A 142 2.52 16.46 18.75
C ASP A 142 1.11 16.85 18.26
N ALA A 143 0.56 16.11 17.30
CA ALA A 143 -0.79 16.26 16.79
C ALA A 143 -1.89 15.93 17.82
N ASP A 144 -3.13 16.33 17.52
CA ASP A 144 -4.29 16.04 18.35
C ASP A 144 -4.55 14.52 18.46
N GLY A 145 -5.01 14.10 19.64
CA GLY A 145 -5.34 12.69 19.94
C GLY A 145 -4.24 11.91 20.67
N TRP A 146 -3.03 12.46 20.74
CA TRP A 146 -1.94 11.91 21.54
C TRP A 146 -2.04 12.32 23.02
N SER A 147 -1.83 11.37 23.92
CA SER A 147 -1.69 11.62 25.35
C SER A 147 -0.77 10.59 26.00
N ALA A 148 -0.11 10.99 27.08
CA ALA A 148 0.75 10.08 27.83
C ALA A 148 -0.10 9.08 28.64
N ASN A 149 0.30 7.81 28.64
CA ASN A 149 -0.23 6.81 29.57
C ASN A 149 0.35 7.00 30.99
N ALA A 150 0.01 6.11 31.92
CA ALA A 150 0.50 6.16 33.30
C ALA A 150 2.04 6.09 33.42
N ASP A 151 2.71 5.47 32.46
CA ASP A 151 4.16 5.32 32.40
C ASP A 151 4.86 6.50 31.69
N GLY A 152 4.09 7.46 31.17
CA GLY A 152 4.61 8.59 30.40
C GLY A 152 4.76 8.33 28.90
N ASP A 153 4.43 7.13 28.42
CA ASP A 153 4.52 6.80 27.00
C ASP A 153 3.36 7.43 26.21
N PRO A 154 3.64 8.07 25.05
CA PRO A 154 2.60 8.57 24.18
C PRO A 154 1.71 7.44 23.62
N ARG A 155 0.41 7.68 23.63
CA ARG A 155 -0.64 6.83 23.03
C ARG A 155 -1.62 7.71 22.28
N TRP A 156 -1.99 7.30 21.08
CA TRP A 156 -3.05 7.94 20.32
C TRP A 156 -4.36 7.19 20.52
N PHE A 157 -5.47 7.93 20.59
CA PHE A 157 -6.78 7.36 20.87
C PHE A 157 -7.85 7.82 19.90
N LEU A 158 -8.64 6.86 19.44
CA LEU A 158 -9.87 7.09 18.69
C LEU A 158 -11.02 6.48 19.47
N GLU A 159 -12.05 7.27 19.75
CA GLU A 159 -13.29 6.78 20.37
C GLU A 159 -14.45 6.92 19.38
N PHE A 160 -15.32 5.92 19.31
CA PHE A 160 -16.54 5.95 18.54
C PHE A 160 -17.61 5.05 19.18
N ARG A 161 -18.87 5.27 18.84
CA ARG A 161 -19.99 4.46 19.30
C ARG A 161 -20.70 3.80 18.12
N VAL A 162 -21.01 2.52 18.30
CA VAL A 162 -21.76 1.73 17.33
C VAL A 162 -23.23 2.09 17.39
N ALA A 163 -23.85 2.20 16.22
CA ALA A 163 -25.27 2.49 16.05
C ALA A 163 -26.16 1.51 16.84
N GLY A 164 -27.32 1.99 17.28
CA GLY A 164 -28.32 1.18 17.98
C GLY A 164 -28.19 1.15 19.51
N SER A 165 -28.79 0.13 20.10
CA SER A 165 -28.92 -0.10 21.54
C SER A 165 -28.23 -1.42 21.94
N PRO A 166 -27.68 -1.54 23.15
CA PRO A 166 -27.11 -2.81 23.63
C PRO A 166 -28.07 -4.00 23.64
N ALA A 167 -29.37 -3.74 23.56
CA ALA A 167 -30.42 -4.77 23.48
C ALA A 167 -30.73 -5.21 22.04
N ASP A 168 -30.18 -4.53 21.03
CA ASP A 168 -30.37 -4.89 19.63
C ASP A 168 -29.48 -6.08 19.28
N ASP A 169 -30.00 -6.98 18.43
CA ASP A 169 -29.24 -8.12 17.92
C ASP A 169 -28.14 -7.62 16.98
N ALA A 170 -26.92 -8.12 17.15
CA ALA A 170 -25.85 -7.89 16.20
C ALA A 170 -26.12 -8.67 14.91
N PRO A 171 -25.71 -8.15 13.73
CA PRO A 171 -25.77 -8.90 12.48
C PRO A 171 -25.20 -10.32 12.60
N ASP A 172 -25.96 -11.32 12.13
CA ASP A 172 -25.54 -12.73 12.18
C ASP A 172 -24.44 -13.09 11.16
N GLN A 173 -24.21 -12.23 10.16
CA GLN A 173 -23.28 -12.48 9.06
C GLN A 173 -22.29 -11.31 8.93
N ILE A 174 -21.01 -11.66 8.85
CA ILE A 174 -19.93 -10.74 8.49
C ILE A 174 -19.69 -10.91 6.99
N PRO A 175 -19.97 -9.88 6.17
CA PRO A 175 -19.68 -9.95 4.74
C PRO A 175 -18.18 -10.13 4.51
N GLU A 176 -17.81 -11.11 3.69
CA GLU A 176 -16.44 -11.30 3.23
C GLU A 176 -16.20 -10.53 1.95
N LEU A 177 -14.94 -10.16 1.70
CA LEU A 177 -14.54 -9.63 0.40
C LEU A 177 -14.64 -10.76 -0.64
N GLU A 178 -15.34 -10.51 -1.73
CA GLU A 178 -15.42 -11.44 -2.86
C GLU A 178 -14.02 -11.87 -3.31
N PRO A 179 -13.83 -13.13 -3.75
CA PRO A 179 -12.55 -13.58 -4.28
C PRO A 179 -12.06 -12.68 -5.41
N GLY A 180 -10.77 -12.36 -5.38
CA GLY A 180 -10.11 -11.56 -6.41
C GLY A 180 -9.93 -12.29 -7.73
N PRO A 181 -9.59 -11.54 -8.79
CA PRO A 181 -9.33 -12.14 -10.08
C PRO A 181 -8.12 -13.07 -10.00
N THR A 182 -8.04 -14.06 -10.88
CA THR A 182 -6.81 -14.84 -11.08
C THR A 182 -5.83 -14.09 -11.98
N LEU A 183 -4.57 -14.52 -12.05
CA LEU A 183 -3.60 -13.90 -12.94
C LEU A 183 -4.01 -14.05 -14.40
N THR A 184 -4.57 -15.20 -14.79
CA THR A 184 -5.14 -15.42 -16.13
C THR A 184 -6.19 -14.37 -16.47
N GLN A 185 -7.06 -14.02 -15.52
CA GLN A 185 -8.04 -12.96 -15.72
C GLN A 185 -7.40 -11.59 -15.84
N LEU A 186 -6.27 -11.31 -15.17
CA LEU A 186 -5.54 -10.04 -15.34
C LEU A 186 -4.86 -9.89 -16.71
N PHE A 187 -4.81 -10.95 -17.51
CA PHE A 187 -4.30 -10.96 -18.90
C PHE A 187 -5.40 -10.90 -19.96
N GLU A 188 -6.68 -10.91 -19.58
CA GLU A 188 -7.78 -10.79 -20.53
C GLU A 188 -7.74 -9.43 -21.27
N PRO A 189 -8.32 -9.32 -22.48
CA PRO A 189 -8.28 -8.07 -23.24
C PRO A 189 -8.81 -6.87 -22.46
N GLY A 190 -7.99 -5.81 -22.35
CA GLY A 190 -8.27 -4.61 -21.58
C GLY A 190 -7.77 -4.63 -20.13
N GLU A 191 -7.32 -5.77 -19.62
CA GLU A 191 -6.86 -5.92 -18.23
C GLU A 191 -5.41 -5.48 -18.03
N VAL A 192 -5.00 -5.29 -16.78
CA VAL A 192 -3.70 -4.66 -16.43
C VAL A 192 -2.49 -5.32 -17.09
N PHE A 193 -2.51 -6.64 -17.28
CA PHE A 193 -1.45 -7.42 -17.91
C PHE A 193 -1.77 -7.86 -19.35
N ASP A 194 -2.81 -7.29 -19.98
CA ASP A 194 -3.09 -7.49 -21.40
C ASP A 194 -1.83 -7.13 -22.23
N PRO A 195 -1.27 -8.09 -23.00
CA PRO A 195 -0.12 -7.84 -23.88
C PRO A 195 -0.31 -6.71 -24.89
N GLN A 196 -1.55 -6.36 -25.24
CA GLN A 196 -1.88 -5.27 -26.17
C GLN A 196 -1.88 -3.89 -25.49
N ARG A 197 -1.84 -3.82 -24.15
CA ARG A 197 -1.73 -2.56 -23.42
C ARG A 197 -0.29 -2.09 -23.32
N ALA A 198 -0.09 -0.80 -23.51
CA ALA A 198 1.23 -0.16 -23.44
C ALA A 198 1.93 -0.35 -22.07
N ALA A 199 1.18 -0.57 -20.99
CA ALA A 199 1.72 -0.76 -19.64
C ALA A 199 2.64 -1.99 -19.53
N CYS A 200 2.40 -3.04 -20.35
CA CYS A 200 3.13 -4.30 -20.28
C CYS A 200 4.04 -4.56 -21.48
N GLY A 201 4.02 -3.70 -22.51
CA GLY A 201 4.72 -3.91 -23.77
C GLY A 201 6.23 -4.15 -23.65
N CYS A 202 6.90 -3.53 -22.65
CA CYS A 202 8.34 -3.76 -22.41
C CYS A 202 8.66 -5.15 -21.88
N HIS A 203 7.69 -5.83 -21.27
CA HIS A 203 7.83 -7.15 -20.64
C HIS A 203 7.28 -8.28 -21.52
N GLN A 204 6.98 -8.01 -22.77
CA GLN A 204 6.51 -9.00 -23.75
C GLN A 204 7.71 -9.60 -24.50
N GLY A 205 7.65 -10.91 -24.81
CA GLY A 205 8.60 -11.59 -25.69
C GLY A 205 8.60 -10.95 -27.08
N GLY A 206 9.60 -10.12 -27.37
CA GLY A 206 9.71 -9.28 -28.58
C GLY A 206 9.96 -7.79 -28.33
N GLY A 207 9.96 -7.34 -27.07
CA GLY A 207 10.31 -5.98 -26.64
C GLY A 207 11.80 -5.78 -26.29
N ASP A 208 12.09 -4.92 -25.31
CA ASP A 208 13.43 -4.77 -24.74
C ASP A 208 13.86 -6.09 -24.08
N ASP A 209 14.78 -6.82 -24.72
CA ASP A 209 15.29 -8.12 -24.25
C ASP A 209 15.75 -8.08 -22.79
N VAL A 210 16.14 -6.90 -22.26
CA VAL A 210 16.56 -6.75 -20.86
C VAL A 210 15.37 -6.75 -19.91
N ALA A 211 14.24 -6.16 -20.30
CA ALA A 211 13.05 -6.08 -19.47
C ALA A 211 12.34 -7.44 -19.38
N SER A 212 12.16 -8.12 -20.52
CA SER A 212 11.60 -9.48 -20.57
C SER A 212 12.50 -10.51 -19.88
N ALA A 213 13.83 -10.38 -19.98
CA ALA A 213 14.75 -11.24 -19.24
C ALA A 213 14.70 -11.05 -17.71
N ARG A 214 14.21 -9.90 -17.22
CA ARG A 214 14.05 -9.63 -15.78
C ARG A 214 12.68 -10.05 -15.26
N LEU A 215 11.64 -9.85 -16.06
CA LEU A 215 10.27 -10.25 -15.80
C LEU A 215 9.57 -10.43 -17.15
N ASP A 216 9.17 -11.65 -17.45
CA ASP A 216 8.42 -12.00 -18.65
C ASP A 216 6.92 -12.02 -18.33
N LEU A 217 6.18 -11.11 -18.97
CA LEU A 217 4.72 -10.99 -18.89
C LEU A 217 4.07 -11.36 -20.22
N SER A 218 4.69 -12.24 -21.03
CA SER A 218 4.14 -12.66 -22.33
C SER A 218 2.93 -13.56 -22.26
N ASP A 219 2.82 -14.35 -21.20
CA ASP A 219 1.67 -15.21 -20.93
C ASP A 219 1.44 -15.40 -19.42
N PRO A 220 0.22 -15.77 -18.99
CA PRO A 220 -0.12 -15.90 -17.58
C PRO A 220 0.72 -16.94 -16.83
N GLN A 221 1.05 -18.07 -17.44
CA GLN A 221 1.78 -19.15 -16.76
C GLN A 221 3.22 -18.71 -16.48
N THR A 222 3.91 -18.19 -17.50
CA THR A 222 5.27 -17.69 -17.37
C THR A 222 5.34 -16.53 -16.38
N ALA A 223 4.38 -15.60 -16.45
CA ALA A 223 4.30 -14.49 -15.53
C ALA A 223 4.07 -14.95 -14.09
N TRP A 224 3.19 -15.93 -13.87
CA TRP A 224 2.92 -16.45 -12.53
C TRP A 224 4.16 -17.09 -11.91
N GLU A 225 4.89 -17.90 -12.67
CA GLU A 225 6.14 -18.51 -12.22
C GLU A 225 7.18 -17.44 -11.82
N GLN A 226 7.28 -16.36 -12.59
CA GLN A 226 8.25 -15.29 -12.32
C GLN A 226 7.80 -14.27 -11.27
N LEU A 227 6.50 -14.13 -11.02
CA LEU A 227 5.94 -13.24 -10.01
C LEU A 227 5.81 -13.93 -8.65
N VAL A 228 5.27 -15.15 -8.63
CA VAL A 228 4.82 -15.84 -7.41
C VAL A 228 5.81 -16.90 -6.95
N LEU A 229 6.42 -17.66 -7.88
CA LEU A 229 7.40 -18.71 -7.51
C LEU A 229 8.84 -18.20 -7.43
N ARG A 230 9.08 -16.95 -7.83
CA ARG A 230 10.41 -16.33 -7.76
C ARG A 230 10.89 -16.25 -6.32
N THR A 231 12.07 -16.79 -6.07
CA THR A 231 12.72 -16.79 -4.76
C THR A 231 13.68 -15.62 -4.62
N GLY A 232 13.88 -15.18 -3.38
CA GLY A 232 14.77 -14.07 -3.04
C GLY A 232 14.03 -12.75 -2.83
N THR A 233 14.71 -11.84 -2.16
CA THR A 233 14.19 -10.51 -1.85
C THR A 233 14.64 -9.50 -2.90
N GLU A 234 13.72 -8.64 -3.29
CA GLU A 234 13.97 -7.47 -4.12
C GLU A 234 14.53 -6.32 -3.26
N SER A 235 14.71 -5.13 -3.85
CA SER A 235 15.49 -4.07 -3.22
C SER A 235 14.87 -3.46 -1.95
N THR A 236 13.57 -3.62 -1.74
CA THR A 236 12.88 -3.20 -0.51
C THR A 236 12.92 -4.29 0.57
N GLY A 237 13.56 -5.44 0.32
CA GLY A 237 13.54 -6.61 1.19
C GLY A 237 12.30 -7.50 1.06
N ALA A 238 11.32 -7.11 0.23
CA ALA A 238 10.14 -7.91 -0.09
C ALA A 238 10.41 -8.90 -1.21
N VAL A 239 9.68 -10.02 -1.24
CA VAL A 239 9.62 -10.90 -2.41
C VAL A 239 8.81 -10.24 -3.54
N MET A 240 8.91 -10.75 -4.77
CA MET A 240 8.20 -10.18 -5.93
C MET A 240 6.68 -10.10 -5.69
N VAL A 241 6.05 -11.22 -5.33
CA VAL A 241 4.67 -11.29 -4.84
C VAL A 241 4.64 -12.10 -3.55
N SER A 242 4.03 -11.54 -2.52
CA SER A 242 3.75 -12.19 -1.24
C SER A 242 2.25 -12.48 -1.16
N PRO A 243 1.81 -13.73 -1.46
CA PRO A 243 0.40 -14.08 -1.42
C PRO A 243 -0.27 -13.68 -0.11
N ARG A 244 -1.48 -13.12 -0.21
CA ARG A 244 -2.29 -12.55 0.88
C ARG A 244 -1.74 -11.27 1.53
N ARG A 245 -0.59 -10.75 1.07
CA ARG A 245 0.05 -9.56 1.67
C ARG A 245 0.42 -8.56 0.57
N PRO A 246 -0.55 -7.78 0.03
CA PRO A 246 -0.30 -6.82 -1.03
C PRO A 246 0.76 -5.78 -0.66
N SER A 247 0.72 -5.26 0.57
CA SER A 247 1.70 -4.28 1.06
C SER A 247 3.11 -4.83 1.22
N GLU A 248 3.30 -6.14 1.23
CA GLU A 248 4.63 -6.77 1.31
C GLU A 248 5.06 -7.40 -0.01
N SER A 249 4.39 -7.02 -1.10
CA SER A 249 4.71 -7.49 -2.43
C SER A 249 5.49 -6.41 -3.18
N TYR A 250 6.72 -6.71 -3.58
CA TYR A 250 7.55 -5.77 -4.32
C TYR A 250 6.90 -5.30 -5.63
N LEU A 251 6.06 -6.14 -6.25
CA LEU A 251 5.23 -5.74 -7.39
C LEU A 251 4.41 -4.48 -7.07
N VAL A 252 3.73 -4.42 -5.92
CA VAL A 252 2.95 -3.25 -5.51
C VAL A 252 3.88 -2.05 -5.29
N HIS A 253 5.03 -2.23 -4.62
CA HIS A 253 5.99 -1.15 -4.41
C HIS A 253 6.49 -0.57 -5.72
N LYS A 254 6.66 -1.44 -6.73
CA LYS A 254 7.15 -1.07 -8.05
C LYS A 254 6.13 -0.30 -8.88
N LEU A 255 4.84 -0.56 -8.64
CA LEU A 255 3.72 0.09 -9.31
C LEU A 255 3.34 1.44 -8.70
N LEU A 256 3.63 1.62 -7.41
CA LEU A 256 3.34 2.85 -6.69
C LEU A 256 4.37 3.95 -6.98
N ARG A 257 3.90 5.18 -6.80
CA ARG A 257 4.65 6.42 -6.95
C ARG A 257 4.27 7.32 -5.80
N THR A 258 5.25 8.06 -5.29
CA THR A 258 4.99 9.20 -4.39
C THR A 258 4.18 10.27 -5.13
N ASP A 259 3.64 11.25 -4.39
CA ASP A 259 2.92 12.37 -5.00
C ASP A 259 3.81 13.22 -5.95
N ALA A 260 5.13 13.18 -5.77
CA ALA A 260 6.09 13.79 -6.71
C ALA A 260 6.29 12.97 -8.00
N GLY A 261 5.68 11.78 -8.11
CA GLY A 261 5.80 10.88 -9.26
C GLY A 261 7.00 9.93 -9.20
N GLU A 262 7.81 10.03 -8.14
CA GLU A 262 9.02 9.25 -7.89
C GLU A 262 8.71 7.86 -7.34
N PRO A 263 9.59 6.86 -7.52
CA PRO A 263 9.40 5.54 -6.91
C PRO A 263 9.46 5.64 -5.37
N LEU A 264 8.87 4.66 -4.69
CA LEU A 264 9.04 4.54 -3.24
C LEU A 264 10.53 4.35 -2.89
N HIS A 265 10.94 4.83 -1.71
CA HIS A 265 12.33 4.72 -1.26
C HIS A 265 12.83 3.26 -1.32
N ALA A 266 14.10 3.07 -1.67
CA ALA A 266 14.74 1.77 -1.88
C ALA A 266 14.19 0.90 -3.04
N VAL A 267 13.17 1.32 -3.80
CA VAL A 267 12.79 0.63 -5.04
C VAL A 267 13.88 0.81 -6.10
N ARG A 268 14.39 -0.30 -6.65
CA ARG A 268 15.50 -0.27 -7.61
C ARG A 268 15.02 0.15 -8.99
N GLY A 269 15.56 1.27 -9.50
CA GLY A 269 15.18 1.86 -10.78
C GLY A 269 13.81 2.55 -10.73
N GLY A 270 13.41 3.19 -11.83
CA GLY A 270 12.15 3.96 -11.87
C GLY A 270 10.88 3.12 -11.67
N PRO A 271 9.75 3.74 -11.27
CA PRO A 271 8.47 3.08 -11.08
C PRO A 271 7.93 2.52 -12.41
N MET A 272 7.04 1.53 -12.32
CA MET A 272 6.41 0.90 -13.48
C MET A 272 4.90 1.21 -13.55
N PRO A 273 4.32 1.38 -14.74
CA PRO A 273 5.01 1.53 -16.02
C PRO A 273 5.74 2.88 -16.10
N PRO A 274 6.82 3.02 -16.90
CA PRO A 274 7.63 4.24 -16.92
C PRO A 274 6.86 5.46 -17.46
N ALA A 275 5.88 5.23 -18.34
CA ALA A 275 5.09 6.28 -18.99
C ALA A 275 4.13 7.02 -18.05
N GLY A 276 3.85 6.50 -16.85
CA GLY A 276 2.97 7.13 -15.87
C GLY A 276 2.40 6.14 -14.85
N PRO A 277 1.66 6.60 -13.83
CA PRO A 277 0.97 5.72 -12.90
C PRO A 277 -0.11 4.88 -13.61
N LEU A 278 -0.36 3.68 -13.09
CA LEU A 278 -1.54 2.92 -13.48
C LEU A 278 -2.82 3.62 -12.97
N PRO A 279 -3.95 3.47 -13.69
CA PRO A 279 -5.27 3.77 -13.15
C PRO A 279 -5.47 3.09 -11.78
N HIS A 280 -6.13 3.78 -10.85
CA HIS A 280 -6.39 3.25 -9.51
C HIS A 280 -7.14 1.90 -9.55
N ALA A 281 -8.10 1.74 -10.46
CA ALA A 281 -8.80 0.47 -10.64
C ALA A 281 -7.86 -0.69 -11.02
N ASP A 282 -6.85 -0.46 -11.87
CA ASP A 282 -5.86 -1.50 -12.23
C ASP A 282 -4.99 -1.86 -11.01
N LEU A 283 -4.58 -0.87 -10.21
CA LEU A 283 -3.84 -1.10 -8.95
C LEU A 283 -4.67 -1.94 -7.97
N VAL A 284 -5.96 -1.59 -7.80
CA VAL A 284 -6.90 -2.34 -6.96
C VAL A 284 -7.00 -3.79 -7.43
N ARG A 285 -7.10 -4.04 -8.74
CA ARG A 285 -7.17 -5.41 -9.26
C ARG A 285 -5.91 -6.22 -8.95
N VAL A 286 -4.73 -5.63 -9.07
CA VAL A 286 -3.46 -6.29 -8.69
C VAL A 286 -3.42 -6.56 -7.18
N ALA A 287 -3.75 -5.57 -6.34
CA ALA A 287 -3.78 -5.74 -4.89
C ALA A 287 -4.79 -6.82 -4.47
N HIS A 288 -5.98 -6.86 -5.09
CA HIS A 288 -7.03 -7.83 -4.79
C HIS A 288 -6.66 -9.26 -5.23
N TRP A 289 -5.99 -9.42 -6.39
CA TRP A 289 -5.39 -10.70 -6.80
C TRP A 289 -4.39 -11.20 -5.75
N ILE A 290 -3.47 -10.34 -5.30
CA ILE A 290 -2.48 -10.70 -4.28
C ILE A 290 -3.17 -11.04 -2.95
N ALA A 291 -4.09 -10.21 -2.48
CA ALA A 291 -4.86 -10.41 -1.25
C ALA A 291 -5.62 -11.75 -1.28
N SER A 292 -6.08 -12.17 -2.45
CA SER A 292 -6.79 -13.44 -2.66
C SER A 292 -5.87 -14.66 -2.80
N GLY A 293 -4.57 -14.48 -2.60
CA GLY A 293 -3.58 -15.55 -2.62
C GLY A 293 -2.82 -15.71 -3.93
N ALA A 294 -2.91 -14.72 -4.83
CA ALA A 294 -2.14 -14.67 -6.08
C ALA A 294 -2.31 -15.92 -6.97
N ALA A 295 -3.55 -16.41 -7.15
CA ALA A 295 -3.85 -17.58 -7.95
C ALA A 295 -3.61 -17.34 -9.46
N LEU A 296 -3.22 -18.38 -10.20
CA LEU A 296 -3.09 -18.36 -11.67
C LEU A 296 -4.46 -18.34 -12.35
#